data_AF-A0A4R1RWL7-F1
#
_entry.id   AF-A0A4R1RWL7-F1
#
_cell.length_a   1.000
_cell.length_b   1.000
_cell.length_c   1.000
_cell.angle_alpha   90.00
_cell.angle_beta   90.00
_cell.angle_gamma   90.00
#
_symmetry.space_group_name_H-M   'P 1'
#
loop_
_entity.id
_entity.type
_entity.pdbx_description
1 polymer ?
#
loop_
_entity_poly.entity_id
_entity_poly.type
_entity_poly.pdbx_seq_one_letter_code
_entity_poly.pdbx_strand_id
1 'polypeptide(L)'
;MSDTCRIIVFPLAKRVGKIRRFAAVFSEMNPRAAVGYWNKNLNHMIERMQTLGMTGAEIDRQIVAFMSAVQRAIDENGKGAA
;
A
#
# COMPACT_ATOMS: atom_id res chain seq x y z
N MET A 1 -12.06 11.45 34.29
CA MET A 1 -11.32 10.34 33.66
C MET A 1 -11.38 10.60 32.16
N SER A 2 -10.25 10.84 31.51
CA SER A 2 -10.23 11.09 30.07
C SER A 2 -10.32 9.73 29.37
N ASP A 3 -11.41 9.47 28.67
CA ASP A 3 -11.54 8.25 27.86
C ASP A 3 -10.41 8.18 26.83
N THR A 4 -9.73 7.04 26.79
CA THR A 4 -8.67 6.77 25.83
C THR A 4 -9.27 6.57 24.45
N CYS A 5 -9.11 7.56 23.57
CA CYS A 5 -9.53 7.46 22.17
C CYS A 5 -8.65 6.43 21.44
N ARG A 6 -9.26 5.35 20.95
CA ARG A 6 -8.59 4.31 20.15
C ARG A 6 -8.80 4.59 18.66
N ILE A 7 -7.71 4.85 17.95
CA ILE A 7 -7.72 5.00 16.49
C ILE A 7 -7.72 3.61 15.84
N ILE A 8 -8.66 3.38 14.92
CA ILE A 8 -8.72 2.18 14.08
C ILE A 8 -8.44 2.60 12.63
N VAL A 9 -7.28 2.22 12.12
CA VAL A 9 -6.91 2.52 10.73
C VAL A 9 -7.56 1.55 9.75
N PHE A 10 -8.02 2.09 8.62
CA PHE A 10 -8.52 1.25 7.54
C PHE A 10 -7.37 0.46 6.87
N PRO A 11 -7.47 -0.87 6.76
CA PRO A 11 -6.38 -1.73 6.29
C PRO A 11 -5.87 -1.35 4.89
N LEU A 12 -4.55 -1.32 4.70
CA LEU A 12 -3.96 -0.95 3.41
C LEU A 12 -4.37 -1.93 2.29
N ALA A 13 -4.36 -3.23 2.59
CA ALA A 13 -4.72 -4.30 1.64
C ALA A 13 -6.18 -4.25 1.16
N LYS A 14 -7.04 -3.46 1.80
CA LYS A 14 -8.45 -3.27 1.40
C LYS A 14 -8.67 -1.98 0.59
N ARG A 15 -7.63 -1.16 0.36
CA ARG A 15 -7.70 0.09 -0.42
C ARG A 15 -7.62 -0.20 -1.93
N VAL A 16 -8.65 -0.84 -2.47
CA VAL A 16 -8.69 -1.38 -3.85
C VAL A 16 -8.30 -0.36 -4.91
N GLY A 17 -8.82 0.88 -4.84
CA GLY A 17 -8.46 1.92 -5.81
C GLY A 17 -6.97 2.25 -5.82
N LYS A 18 -6.31 2.24 -4.66
CA LYS A 18 -4.87 2.47 -4.56
C LYS A 18 -4.08 1.28 -5.09
N ILE A 19 -4.52 0.06 -4.77
CA ILE A 19 -3.92 -1.19 -5.27
C ILE A 19 -3.93 -1.21 -6.81
N ARG A 20 -5.09 -0.94 -7.43
CA ARG A 20 -5.23 -0.92 -8.90
C ARG A 20 -4.35 0.15 -9.54
N ARG A 21 -4.28 1.34 -8.94
CA ARG A 21 -3.43 2.42 -9.46
C ARG A 21 -1.95 2.03 -9.43
N PHE A 22 -1.49 1.39 -8.37
CA PHE A 22 -0.13 0.88 -8.29
C PHE A 22 0.13 -0.17 -9.36
N ALA A 23 -0.78 -1.14 -9.53
CA ALA A 23 -0.65 -2.15 -10.57
C ALA A 23 -0.56 -1.53 -11.99
N ALA A 24 -1.41 -0.54 -12.29
CA ALA A 24 -1.39 0.18 -13.56
C ALA A 24 -0.07 0.94 -13.80
N VAL A 25 0.45 1.63 -12.77
CA VAL A 25 1.74 2.32 -12.86
C VAL A 25 2.88 1.34 -13.18
N PHE A 26 2.85 0.14 -12.61
CA PHE A 26 3.87 -0.89 -12.88
C PHE A 26 3.76 -1.48 -14.30
N SER A 27 2.57 -1.50 -14.91
CA SER A 27 2.41 -1.91 -16.31
C SER A 27 2.76 -0.81 -17.32
N GLU A 28 2.56 0.47 -16.95
CA GLU A 28 2.67 1.60 -17.90
C GLU A 28 4.02 2.33 -17.84
N MET A 29 4.66 2.39 -16.67
CA MET A 29 5.93 3.12 -16.50
C MET A 29 7.14 2.25 -16.76
N ASN A 30 8.25 2.91 -17.13
CA ASN A 30 9.54 2.24 -17.11
C ASN A 30 9.86 1.71 -15.68
N PRO A 31 10.59 0.57 -15.56
CA PRO A 31 10.79 -0.07 -14.26
C PRO A 31 11.44 0.82 -13.20
N ARG A 32 12.38 1.70 -13.59
CA ARG A 32 13.07 2.60 -12.63
C ARG A 32 12.12 3.65 -12.07
N ALA A 33 11.27 4.24 -12.90
CA ALA A 33 10.26 5.21 -12.49
C ALA A 33 9.17 4.57 -11.61
N ALA A 34 8.75 3.34 -11.93
CA ALA A 34 7.80 2.58 -11.12
C ALA A 34 8.33 2.32 -9.69
N VAL A 35 9.61 1.94 -9.55
CA VAL A 35 10.26 1.77 -8.23
C VAL A 35 10.35 3.08 -7.46
N GLY A 36 10.69 4.19 -8.13
CA GLY A 36 10.72 5.52 -7.49
C GLY A 36 9.33 5.95 -7.00
N TYR A 37 8.30 5.75 -7.82
CA TYR A 37 6.90 6.00 -7.44
C TYR A 37 6.49 5.14 -6.25
N TRP A 38 6.85 3.86 -6.27
CA TRP A 38 6.58 2.90 -5.21
C TRP A 38 7.16 3.34 -3.87
N ASN A 39 8.48 3.57 -3.82
CA ASN A 39 9.19 3.95 -2.59
C ASN A 39 8.62 5.25 -2.00
N LYS A 40 8.39 6.26 -2.83
CA LYS A 40 7.81 7.53 -2.39
C LYS A 40 6.43 7.34 -1.73
N ASN A 41 5.56 6.55 -2.36
CA ASN A 41 4.22 6.34 -1.83
C ASN A 41 4.19 5.41 -0.62
N LEU A 42 5.08 4.40 -0.54
CA LEU A 42 5.22 3.57 0.64
C LEU A 42 5.69 4.39 1.84
N ASN A 43 6.75 5.20 1.67
CA ASN A 43 7.28 6.06 2.74
C ASN A 43 6.18 6.97 3.30
N HIS A 44 5.41 7.62 2.42
CA HIS A 44 4.30 8.46 2.85
C HIS A 44 3.20 7.69 3.61
N MET A 45 2.95 6.42 3.27
CA MET A 45 1.99 5.59 4.02
C MET A 45 2.52 5.19 5.38
N ILE A 46 3.81 4.84 5.46
CA ILE A 46 4.51 4.52 6.72
C ILE A 46 4.46 5.73 7.66
N GLU A 47 4.87 6.91 7.19
CA GLU A 47 4.86 8.16 7.96
C GLU A 47 3.47 8.47 8.54
N ARG A 48 2.41 8.30 7.73
CA ARG A 48 1.03 8.51 8.20
C ARG A 48 0.63 7.52 9.28
N MET A 49 0.99 6.24 9.14
CA MET A 49 0.67 5.23 10.14
C MET A 49 1.44 5.47 11.45
N GLN A 50 2.70 5.90 11.36
CA GLN A 50 3.50 6.31 12.52
C GLN A 50 2.85 7.50 13.24
N THR A 51 2.41 8.51 12.49
CA THR A 51 1.72 9.69 13.03
C THR A 51 0.41 9.31 13.75
N LEU A 52 -0.25 8.23 13.32
CA LEU A 52 -1.46 7.70 13.95
C LEU A 52 -1.16 6.79 15.16
N GLY A 53 0.11 6.65 15.56
CA GLY A 53 0.53 5.87 16.72
C GLY A 53 0.62 4.36 16.48
N MET A 54 0.67 3.92 15.22
CA MET A 54 0.84 2.51 14.91
C MET A 54 2.27 2.04 15.23
N THR A 55 2.39 0.82 15.75
CA THR A 55 3.70 0.22 16.03
C THR A 55 4.38 -0.21 14.73
N GLY A 56 5.72 -0.29 14.75
CA GLY A 56 6.49 -0.78 13.60
C GLY A 56 6.02 -2.15 13.10
N ALA A 57 5.79 -3.09 14.02
CA ALA A 57 5.29 -4.43 13.68
C ALA A 57 3.90 -4.41 13.03
N GLU A 58 3.01 -3.49 13.42
CA GLU A 58 1.72 -3.34 12.74
C GLU A 58 1.87 -2.72 11.36
N ILE A 59 2.73 -1.70 11.23
CA ILE A 59 3.06 -1.08 9.95
C ILE A 59 3.61 -2.12 8.97
N ASP A 60 4.58 -2.92 9.39
CA ASP A 60 5.20 -3.94 8.53
C ASP A 60 4.16 -4.95 8.04
N ARG A 61 3.26 -5.40 8.93
CA ARG A 61 2.15 -6.30 8.56
C ARG A 61 1.23 -5.65 7.52
N GLN A 62 0.87 -4.38 7.70
CA GLN A 62 0.02 -3.65 6.75
C GLN A 62 0.72 -3.47 5.39
N ILE A 63 2.01 -3.18 5.39
CA ILE A 63 2.80 -3.00 4.17
C ILE A 63 2.89 -4.32 3.42
N VAL A 64 3.33 -5.41 4.06
CA VAL A 64 3.41 -6.74 3.43
C VAL A 64 2.07 -7.14 2.80
N ALA A 65 0.97 -6.97 3.53
CA ALA A 65 -0.37 -7.28 3.02
C ALA A 65 -0.76 -6.42 1.81
N PHE A 66 -0.39 -5.13 1.81
CA PHE A 66 -0.59 -4.24 0.67
C PHE A 66 0.25 -4.67 -0.54
N MET A 67 1.53 -5.03 -0.34
CA MET A 67 2.41 -5.49 -1.41
C MET A 67 1.87 -6.73 -2.09
N SER A 68 1.46 -7.73 -1.31
CA SER A 68 0.86 -8.94 -1.85
C SER A 68 -0.43 -8.65 -2.62
N ALA A 69 -1.22 -7.67 -2.19
CA ALA A 69 -2.43 -7.27 -2.91
C ALA A 69 -2.14 -6.55 -4.23
N VAL A 70 -1.10 -5.71 -4.28
CA VAL A 70 -0.63 -5.09 -5.54
C VAL A 70 -0.10 -6.14 -6.50
N GLN A 71 0.73 -7.07 -6.04
CA GLN A 71 1.27 -8.12 -6.91
C GLN A 71 0.16 -8.93 -7.56
N ARG A 72 -0.86 -9.35 -6.79
CA ARG A 72 -2.01 -10.06 -7.36
C ARG A 72 -2.73 -9.23 -8.44
N ALA A 73 -2.91 -7.94 -8.20
CA ALA A 73 -3.54 -7.05 -9.20
C ALA A 73 -2.68 -6.87 -10.46
N ILE A 74 -1.36 -6.87 -10.34
CA ILE A 74 -0.44 -6.88 -11.50
C ILE A 74 -0.62 -8.18 -12.29
N ASP A 75 -0.64 -9.32 -11.61
CA ASP A 75 -0.80 -10.63 -12.25
C ASP A 75 -2.17 -10.75 -12.94
N GLU A 76 -3.23 -10.22 -12.33
CA GLU A 76 -4.58 -10.14 -12.92
C GLU A 76 -4.61 -9.25 -14.18
N ASN A 77 -3.95 -8.09 -14.14
CA ASN A 77 -3.83 -7.20 -15.30
C ASN A 77 -3.06 -7.87 -16.46
N GLY A 78 -2.01 -8.64 -16.16
CA GLY A 78 -1.24 -9.37 -17.17
C GLY A 78 -2.03 -10.50 -17.84
N LYS A 79 -2.96 -11.15 -17.11
CA LYS A 79 -3.82 -12.20 -17.66
C LYS A 79 -4.94 -11.70 -18.57
N GLY A 80 -5.29 -10.41 -18.50
CA GLY A 80 -6.29 -9.80 -19.38
C GLY A 80 -5.77 -9.32 -20.73
N ALA A 81 -4.45 -9.38 -20.96
CA ALA A 81 -3.79 -8.92 -22.18
C ALA A 81 -3.22 -10.06 -23.06
N ALA A 82 -3.47 -11.31 -22.67
CA ALA A 82 -3.04 -12.53 -23.38
C ALA A 82 -4.21 -13.22 -24.08
#